data_AF-A0A1J5TT85-F1
#
_entry.id   AF-A0A1J5TT85-F1
#
_cell.length_a   1.000
_cell.length_b   1.000
_cell.length_c   1.000
_cell.angle_alpha   90.00
_cell.angle_beta   90.00
_cell.angle_gamma   90.00
#
_symmetry.space_group_name_H-M   'P 1'
#
loop_
_entity.id
_entity.type
_entity.pdbx_description
1 polymer ?
#
loop_
_entity_poly.entity_id
_entity_poly.type
_entity_poly.pdbx_seq_one_letter_code
_entity_poly.pdbx_strand_id
1 'polypeptide(L)'
;MFDIGFWEFALIGVITLIIVGPEKMPAIARTVGRYVGKAKQFVAKVQADIDAEIDTDEIKKHLHTMDKNANILEVFDDTKKAVNDIKKDVEKS
;
A
#
# COMPACT_ATOMS: atom_id res chain seq x y z
N MET A 1 -0.70 -11.62 -5.68
CA MET A 1 0.52 -12.29 -5.22
C MET A 1 1.41 -11.29 -4.48
N PHE A 2 0.98 -10.92 -3.28
CA PHE A 2 1.75 -10.17 -2.29
C PHE A 2 1.28 -10.69 -0.93
N ASP A 3 1.49 -11.98 -0.67
CA ASP A 3 1.31 -12.56 0.67
C ASP A 3 2.50 -12.17 1.54
N ILE A 4 2.84 -10.88 1.59
CA ILE A 4 3.83 -10.38 2.54
C ILE A 4 3.12 -10.29 3.89
N GLY A 5 3.14 -11.40 4.61
CA GLY A 5 2.66 -11.49 5.98
C GLY A 5 3.66 -10.90 6.96
N PHE A 6 3.26 -10.95 8.24
CA PHE A 6 4.12 -10.54 9.34
C PHE A 6 5.46 -11.30 9.35
N TRP A 7 5.44 -12.55 8.91
CA TRP A 7 6.62 -13.42 8.88
C TRP A 7 7.66 -12.97 7.86
N GLU A 8 7.23 -12.58 6.66
CA GLU A 8 8.09 -12.06 5.61
C GLU A 8 8.77 -10.76 6.05
N PHE A 9 8.02 -9.84 6.68
CA PHE A 9 8.60 -8.62 7.25
C PHE A 9 9.61 -8.91 8.36
N ALA A 10 9.32 -9.87 9.24
CA ALA A 10 10.23 -10.29 10.29
C ALA A 10 11.54 -10.86 9.70
N LEU A 11 11.43 -11.72 8.69
CA LEU A 11 12.58 -12.31 7.99
C LEU A 11 13.45 -11.24 7.31
N ILE A 12 12.83 -10.32 6.58
CA ILE A 12 13.54 -9.19 5.96
C ILE A 12 14.20 -8.32 7.03
N GLY A 13 13.52 -8.09 8.16
CA GLY A 13 14.06 -7.37 9.31
C GLY A 13 15.33 -8.03 9.86
N VAL A 14 15.31 -9.34 10.09
CA VAL A 14 16.47 -10.11 10.57
C VAL A 14 17.64 -10.04 9.58
N ILE A 15 17.39 -10.27 8.28
CA ILE A 15 18.43 -10.19 7.24
C ILE A 15 19.04 -8.78 7.20
N THR A 16 18.20 -7.75 7.25
CA THR A 16 18.64 -6.36 7.23
C THR A 16 19.48 -6.02 8.48
N LEU A 17 19.11 -6.53 9.64
CA LEU A 17 19.88 -6.36 10.88
C LEU A 17 21.26 -7.04 10.79
N ILE A 18 21.38 -8.17 10.10
CA ILE A 18 22.67 -8.84 9.89
C ILE A 18 23.57 -8.02 8.94
N ILE A 19 23.02 -7.52 7.84
CA ILE A 19 23.80 -6.79 6.81
C ILE A 19 24.20 -5.40 7.29
N VAL A 20 23.25 -4.65 7.83
CA VAL A 20 23.42 -3.24 8.22
C VAL A 20 23.91 -3.11 9.66
N GLY A 21 23.59 -4.09 10.51
CA GLY A 21 23.86 -4.07 11.93
C GLY A 21 22.69 -3.47 12.74
N PRO A 22 22.38 -4.03 13.93
CA PRO A 22 21.29 -3.55 14.79
C PRO A 22 21.50 -2.14 15.35
N GLU A 23 22.74 -1.64 15.39
CA GLU A 23 23.04 -0.29 15.87
C GLU A 23 22.71 0.80 14.84
N LYS A 24 22.81 0.50 13.54
CA LYS A 24 22.61 1.47 12.46
C LYS A 24 21.17 1.50 11.95
N MET A 25 20.45 0.38 12.03
CA MET A 25 19.05 0.26 11.60
C MET A 25 18.10 1.30 12.27
N PRO A 26 18.18 1.55 13.59
CA PRO A 26 17.36 2.56 14.26
C PRO A 26 17.66 3.98 13.78
N ALA A 27 18.90 4.29 13.40
CA ALA A 27 19.26 5.61 12.89
C ALA A 27 18.65 5.87 11.50
N ILE A 28 18.64 4.84 10.64
CA ILE A 28 18.00 4.89 9.31
C ILE A 28 16.48 5.04 9.48
N ALA A 29 15.86 4.20 10.31
CA ALA A 29 14.42 4.26 10.58
C ALA A 29 13.99 5.63 11.12
N ARG A 30 14.76 6.23 12.05
CA ARG A 30 14.50 7.59 12.56
C ARG A 30 14.62 8.65 11.47
N THR A 31 15.59 8.50 10.57
CA THR A 31 15.79 9.46 9.49
C THR A 31 14.64 9.39 8.49
N VAL A 32 14.34 8.20 7.97
CA VAL A 32 13.20 7.96 7.08
C VAL A 32 11.90 8.38 7.75
N GLY A 33 11.69 8.01 9.01
CA GLY A 33 10.52 8.38 9.79
C GLY A 33 10.32 9.89 9.93
N ARG A 34 11.39 10.68 10.05
CA ARG A 34 11.29 12.16 10.05
C ARG A 34 10.83 12.70 8.70
N TYR A 35 11.30 12.14 7.59
CA TYR A 35 10.86 12.57 6.24
C TYR A 35 9.43 12.17 5.97
N VAL A 36 9.05 10.93 6.29
CA VAL A 36 7.67 10.44 6.17
C VAL A 36 6.73 11.26 7.06
N GLY A 37 7.15 11.56 8.29
CA GLY A 37 6.38 12.40 9.22
C GLY A 37 6.14 13.80 8.68
N LYS A 38 7.18 14.44 8.12
CA LYS A 38 7.06 15.75 7.46
C LYS A 38 6.13 15.70 6.24
N ALA A 39 6.25 14.67 5.40
CA ALA A 39 5.38 14.49 4.25
C ALA A 39 3.91 14.29 4.68
N LYS A 40 3.66 13.44 5.69
CA LYS A 40 2.33 13.24 6.27
C LYS A 40 1.75 14.55 6.81
N GLN A 41 2.56 15.34 7.52
CA GLN A 41 2.14 16.63 8.06
C GLN A 41 1.86 17.66 6.96
N PHE A 42 2.63 17.65 5.88
CA PHE A 42 2.40 18.49 4.70
C PHE A 42 1.09 18.13 4.00
N VAL A 43 0.84 16.84 3.76
CA VAL A 43 -0.42 16.34 3.18
C VAL A 43 -1.60 16.74 4.06
N ALA A 44 -1.49 16.57 5.38
CA ALA A 44 -2.54 16.96 6.32
C ALA A 44 -2.82 18.47 6.31
N LYS A 45 -1.79 19.31 6.17
CA LYS A 45 -1.96 20.77 6.04
C LYS A 45 -2.66 21.12 4.73
N VAL A 46 -2.19 20.57 3.61
CA VAL A 46 -2.79 20.81 2.29
C VAL A 46 -4.25 20.36 2.27
N GLN A 47 -4.57 19.22 2.87
CA GLN A 47 -5.95 18.75 3.01
C GLN A 47 -6.81 19.74 3.83
N ALA A 48 -6.28 20.24 4.95
CA ALA A 48 -7.00 21.21 5.79
C ALA A 48 -7.20 22.58 5.11
N ASP A 49 -6.21 23.06 4.35
CA ASP A 49 -6.31 24.32 3.60
C ASP A 49 -7.28 24.17 2.41
N ILE A 50 -7.31 23.00 1.76
CA ILE A 50 -8.24 22.69 0.67
C ILE A 50 -9.68 22.54 1.17
N ASP A 51 -9.90 21.85 2.30
CA ASP A 51 -11.24 21.69 2.90
C ASP A 51 -11.83 23.05 3.34
N ALA A 52 -11.00 24.05 3.59
CA ALA A 52 -11.42 25.40 3.96
C ALA A 52 -11.76 26.30 2.76
N GLU A 53 -11.28 25.98 1.55
CA GLU A 53 -11.34 26.89 0.39
C GLU A 53 -11.98 26.29 -0.87
N ILE A 54 -12.14 24.95 -0.97
CA ILE A 54 -12.68 24.26 -2.15
C ILE A 54 -13.79 23.29 -1.75
N ASP A 55 -14.96 23.43 -2.38
CA ASP A 55 -16.09 22.50 -2.28
C ASP A 55 -15.64 21.06 -2.56
N THR A 56 -15.86 20.17 -1.59
CA THR A 56 -15.14 18.90 -1.33
C THR A 56 -15.23 17.82 -2.43
N ASP A 57 -15.86 18.11 -3.57
CA ASP A 57 -16.22 17.10 -4.58
C ASP A 57 -15.18 16.89 -5.69
N GLU A 58 -14.36 17.90 -6.04
CA GLU A 58 -13.41 17.76 -7.16
C GLU A 58 -12.11 17.01 -6.78
N ILE A 59 -11.59 17.23 -5.57
CA ILE A 59 -10.36 16.56 -5.08
C ILE A 59 -10.69 15.11 -4.68
N LYS A 60 -11.86 14.87 -4.08
CA LYS A 60 -12.35 13.49 -3.85
C LYS A 60 -12.39 12.71 -5.14
N LYS A 61 -12.89 13.27 -6.24
CA LYS A 61 -12.87 12.59 -7.55
C LYS A 61 -11.47 12.27 -8.04
N HIS A 62 -10.50 13.20 -7.93
CA HIS A 62 -9.13 12.93 -8.41
C HIS A 62 -8.37 11.92 -7.53
N LEU A 63 -8.50 12.02 -6.19
CA LEU A 63 -7.93 11.04 -5.27
C LEU A 63 -8.59 9.67 -5.43
N HIS A 64 -9.91 9.63 -5.61
CA HIS A 64 -10.64 8.38 -5.80
C HIS A 64 -10.39 7.76 -7.19
N THR A 65 -10.01 8.54 -8.19
CA THR A 65 -9.50 8.05 -9.49
C THR A 65 -8.07 7.54 -9.37
N MET A 66 -7.20 8.20 -8.58
CA MET A 66 -5.85 7.71 -8.29
C MET A 66 -5.87 6.40 -7.48
N ASP A 67 -6.78 6.30 -6.51
CA ASP A 67 -7.00 5.10 -5.68
C ASP A 67 -7.67 3.98 -6.48
N LYS A 68 -8.59 4.32 -7.40
CA LYS A 68 -9.11 3.38 -8.41
C LYS A 68 -8.03 2.91 -9.38
N ASN A 69 -7.02 3.69 -9.75
CA ASN A 69 -5.93 3.15 -10.57
C ASN A 69 -5.08 2.08 -9.83
N ALA A 70 -5.26 1.90 -8.51
CA ALA A 70 -4.85 0.72 -7.77
C ALA A 70 -5.93 -0.39 -7.78
N ASN A 71 -6.60 -0.58 -8.93
CA ASN A 71 -7.63 -1.59 -9.28
C ASN A 71 -7.17 -3.06 -9.15
N ILE A 72 -6.42 -3.41 -8.11
CA ILE A 72 -6.10 -4.79 -7.77
C ILE A 72 -7.39 -5.55 -7.43
N LEU A 73 -8.40 -4.90 -6.86
CA LEU A 73 -9.70 -5.52 -6.56
C LEU A 73 -10.47 -5.99 -7.81
N GLU A 74 -10.44 -5.23 -8.91
CA GLU A 74 -11.15 -5.58 -10.15
C GLU A 74 -10.47 -6.77 -10.86
N VAL A 75 -9.13 -6.79 -10.87
CA VAL A 75 -8.34 -7.89 -11.44
C VAL A 75 -8.50 -9.19 -10.65
N PHE A 76 -8.66 -9.12 -9.33
CA PHE A 76 -8.89 -10.31 -8.50
C PHE A 76 -10.26 -10.94 -8.72
N ASP A 77 -11.30 -10.14 -8.98
CA ASP A 77 -12.65 -10.66 -9.25
C ASP A 77 -12.74 -11.36 -10.63
N ASP A 78 -12.09 -10.79 -11.66
CA ASP A 78 -12.01 -11.43 -12.98
C ASP A 78 -11.16 -12.71 -12.95
N THR A 79 -10.06 -12.71 -12.19
CA THR A 79 -9.22 -13.90 -12.00
C THR A 79 -10.00 -15.00 -11.25
N LYS A 80 -10.82 -14.64 -10.25
CA LYS A 80 -11.61 -15.59 -9.46
C LYS A 80 -12.73 -16.24 -10.27
N LYS A 81 -13.31 -15.54 -11.25
CA LYS A 81 -14.26 -16.12 -12.21
C LYS A 81 -13.56 -17.11 -13.15
N ALA A 82 -12.44 -16.72 -13.76
CA ALA A 82 -11.71 -17.60 -14.67
C ALA A 82 -11.23 -18.89 -13.99
N VAL A 83 -10.74 -18.80 -12.75
CA VAL A 83 -10.31 -19.98 -11.97
C VAL A 83 -11.49 -20.90 -11.62
N ASN A 84 -12.67 -20.35 -11.33
CA ASN A 84 -13.85 -21.15 -11.04
C ASN A 84 -14.37 -21.90 -12.28
N ASP A 85 -14.31 -21.29 -13.46
CA ASP A 85 -14.71 -21.96 -14.71
C ASP A 85 -13.73 -23.09 -15.07
N ILE A 86 -12.42 -22.87 -14.89
CA ILE A 86 -11.40 -23.91 -15.06
C ILE A 86 -11.60 -25.06 -14.06
N LYS A 87 -11.90 -24.75 -12.79
CA LYS A 87 -12.19 -25.78 -11.78
C LYS A 87 -13.42 -26.61 -12.15
N LYS A 88 -14.44 -25.98 -12.73
CA LYS A 88 -15.68 -26.64 -13.14
C LYS A 88 -15.48 -27.58 -14.33
N ASP A 89 -14.56 -27.24 -15.24
CA ASP A 89 -14.22 -28.07 -16.39
C ASP A 89 -13.31 -29.24 -16.01
N VAL A 90 -12.41 -29.06 -15.05
CA VAL A 90 -11.55 -30.12 -14.50
C VAL A 90 -12.35 -31.10 -13.61
N GLU A 91 -13.37 -30.63 -12.90
CA GLU A 91 -14.24 -31.47 -12.05
C GLU A 91 -15.29 -32.26 -12.86
N LYS A 92 -15.42 -31.98 -14.17
CA LYS A 92 -16.35 -32.65 -15.10
C LYS A 92 -15.70 -33.66 -16.04
N SER A 93 -14.37 -33.81 -16.01
CA SER A 93 -13.61 -34.87 -16.70
C SER A 93 -13.16 -35.94 -15.72
#